data_AF-A0A2S5ADB0-F1
#
_entry.id   AF-A0A2S5ADB0-F1
#
_cell.length_a   1.000
_cell.length_b   1.000
_cell.length_c   1.000
_cell.angle_alpha   90.00
_cell.angle_beta   90.00
_cell.angle_gamma   90.00
#
_symmetry.space_group_name_H-M   'P 1'
#
loop_
_entity.id
_entity.type
_entity.pdbx_description
1 polymer ?
#
loop_
_entity_poly.entity_id
_entity_poly.type
_entity_poly.pdbx_seq_one_letter_code
_entity_poly.pdbx_strand_id
1 'polypeptide(L)'
;MSKTNNLVFWGLYIIAWIIFVGLCIEAGGLIVNFIFSLYRPEFIQNLYQKLDLIEMYNASRLSFYGVYSFILIISILKACLFYSVIRLMHKMDLSKPFNTFVARQISAMSYFTLSIGVLSHIARQFVKNLMHHGFVPDNLNQFWADSQAFILMGAVIYIIATIFKKGVELQSENELTI
;
A
#
# COMPACT_ATOMS: atom_id res chain seq x y z
N MET A 1 -27.46 15.22 8.83
CA MET A 1 -27.00 13.81 8.82
C MET A 1 -27.51 13.08 10.05
N SER A 2 -28.01 11.85 9.90
CA SER A 2 -28.39 11.00 11.03
C SER A 2 -27.18 10.74 11.95
N LYS A 3 -27.38 10.76 13.27
CA LYS A 3 -26.33 10.51 14.28
C LYS A 3 -25.56 9.20 14.03
N THR A 4 -26.24 8.18 13.48
CA THR A 4 -25.67 6.85 13.21
C THR A 4 -24.60 6.88 12.10
N ASN A 5 -24.79 7.66 11.04
CA ASN A 5 -23.82 7.74 9.93
C ASN A 5 -22.52 8.41 10.38
N ASN A 6 -22.61 9.35 11.31
CA ASN A 6 -21.44 10.03 11.86
C ASN A 6 -20.60 9.09 12.74
N LEU A 7 -21.25 8.18 13.49
CA LEU A 7 -20.56 7.17 14.29
C LEU A 7 -19.81 6.16 13.42
N VAL A 8 -20.43 5.67 12.34
CA VAL A 8 -19.78 4.74 11.41
C VAL A 8 -18.59 5.41 10.73
N PHE A 9 -18.75 6.66 10.26
CA PHE A 9 -17.67 7.41 9.64
C PHE A 9 -16.46 7.60 10.58
N TRP A 10 -16.72 8.02 11.82
CA TRP A 10 -15.67 8.16 12.84
C TRP A 10 -15.01 6.83 13.20
N GLY A 11 -15.80 5.75 13.31
CA GLY A 11 -15.27 4.41 13.55
C GLY A 11 -14.30 3.98 12.45
N LEU A 12 -14.69 4.13 11.18
CA LEU A 12 -13.83 3.85 10.03
C LEU A 12 -12.57 4.73 10.01
N TYR A 13 -12.69 5.99 10.43
CA TYR A 13 -11.56 6.91 10.48
C TYR A 13 -10.51 6.50 11.51
N ILE A 14 -10.95 6.08 12.70
CA ILE A 14 -10.06 5.56 13.76
C ILE A 14 -9.37 4.28 13.28
N ILE A 15 -10.11 3.37 12.65
CA ILE A 15 -9.55 2.12 12.10
C ILE A 15 -8.47 2.44 11.04
N ALA A 16 -8.73 3.39 10.14
CA ALA A 16 -7.75 3.81 9.13
C ALA A 16 -6.45 4.35 9.77
N TRP A 17 -6.56 5.13 10.85
CA TRP A 17 -5.40 5.60 11.62
C TRP A 17 -4.61 4.46 12.28
N ILE A 18 -5.30 3.50 12.92
CA ILE A 18 -4.65 2.35 13.55
C ILE A 18 -3.85 1.55 12.51
N ILE A 19 -4.46 1.27 11.35
CA ILE A 19 -3.78 0.54 10.27
C ILE A 19 -2.60 1.34 9.73
N PHE A 20 -2.76 2.65 9.53
CA PHE A 20 -1.68 3.52 9.06
C PHE A 20 -0.47 3.50 10.01
N VAL A 21 -0.70 3.63 11.32
CA VAL A 21 0.39 3.57 12.32
C VAL A 21 1.10 2.22 12.27
N GLY A 22 0.36 1.11 12.19
CA GLY A 22 0.93 -0.22 12.04
C GLY A 22 1.83 -0.36 10.81
N LEU A 23 1.36 0.12 9.65
CA LEU A 23 2.12 0.12 8.40
C LEU A 23 3.36 1.02 8.45
N CYS A 24 3.28 2.17 9.13
CA CYS A 24 4.44 3.03 9.35
C CYS A 24 5.50 2.38 10.23
N ILE A 25 5.10 1.64 11.27
CA ILE A 25 6.03 0.89 12.13
C ILE A 25 6.70 -0.23 11.30
N GLU A 26 5.94 -0.96 10.49
CA GLU A 26 6.47 -2.00 9.60
C GLU A 26 7.48 -1.41 8.59
N ALA A 27 7.08 -0.37 7.84
CA ALA A 27 7.95 0.27 6.86
C ALA A 27 9.19 0.89 7.51
N GLY A 28 9.04 1.54 8.66
CA GLY A 28 10.14 2.11 9.44
C GLY A 28 11.14 1.04 9.89
N GLY A 29 10.63 -0.08 10.43
CA GLY A 29 11.46 -1.23 10.80
C GLY A 29 12.22 -1.80 9.61
N LEU A 30 11.57 -1.95 8.45
CA LEU A 30 12.20 -2.42 7.23
C LEU A 30 13.27 -1.45 6.69
N ILE A 31 13.05 -0.14 6.76
CA ILE A 31 14.02 0.88 6.34
C ILE A 31 15.26 0.83 7.24
N VAL A 32 15.06 0.84 8.56
CA VAL A 32 16.15 0.79 9.54
C VAL A 32 16.98 -0.48 9.31
N ASN A 33 16.33 -1.62 9.16
CA ASN A 33 16.98 -2.89 8.85
C ASN A 33 17.75 -2.87 7.54
N PHE A 34 17.21 -2.25 6.48
CA PHE A 34 17.90 -2.13 5.20
C PHE A 34 19.20 -1.35 5.36
N ILE A 35 19.13 -0.20 6.05
CA ILE A 35 20.30 0.63 6.32
C ILE A 35 21.33 -0.17 7.13
N PHE A 36 20.93 -0.86 8.20
CA PHE A 36 21.84 -1.69 8.98
C PHE A 36 22.45 -2.84 8.16
N SER A 37 21.69 -3.47 7.26
CA SER A 37 22.19 -4.54 6.40
C SER A 37 23.32 -4.10 5.45
N LEU A 38 23.35 -2.81 5.08
CA LEU A 38 24.41 -2.23 4.24
C LEU A 38 25.71 -2.00 5.03
N TYR A 39 25.63 -1.65 6.31
CA TYR A 39 26.79 -1.32 7.14
C TYR A 39 27.31 -2.50 7.99
N ARG A 40 26.41 -3.38 8.48
CA ARG A 40 26.73 -4.53 9.34
C ARG A 40 25.84 -5.72 8.97
N PRO A 41 26.24 -6.57 8.01
CA PRO A 41 25.45 -7.71 7.56
C PRO A 41 25.26 -8.80 8.64
N GLU A 42 26.01 -8.76 9.74
CA GLU A 42 25.85 -9.68 10.88
C GLU A 42 24.49 -9.52 11.59
N PHE A 43 23.82 -8.37 11.46
CA PHE A 43 22.50 -8.12 12.05
C PHE A 43 21.32 -8.71 11.25
N ILE A 44 21.57 -9.37 10.11
CA ILE A 44 20.54 -9.97 9.26
C ILE A 44 19.77 -11.09 9.98
N GLN A 45 20.34 -11.73 11.02
CA GLN A 45 19.65 -12.79 11.78
C GLN A 45 18.51 -12.27 12.67
N ASN A 46 18.55 -11.00 13.08
CA ASN A 46 17.58 -10.39 13.99
C ASN A 46 16.63 -9.42 13.28
N LEU A 47 16.43 -9.59 11.96
CA LEU A 47 15.57 -8.71 11.18
C LEU A 47 14.14 -8.68 11.71
N TYR A 48 13.53 -7.50 11.61
CA TYR A 48 12.12 -7.26 11.93
C TYR A 48 11.25 -8.28 11.17
N GLN A 49 10.30 -8.90 11.88
CA GLN A 49 9.41 -9.95 11.37
C GLN A 49 10.10 -11.29 11.04
N LYS A 50 11.26 -11.60 11.67
CA LYS A 50 12.00 -12.88 11.50
C LYS A 50 12.21 -13.23 10.03
N LEU A 51 12.58 -12.21 9.26
CA LEU A 51 12.89 -12.37 7.85
C LEU A 51 14.29 -12.98 7.75
N ASP A 52 14.39 -14.30 7.90
CA ASP A 52 15.68 -14.98 7.78
C ASP A 52 16.08 -15.03 6.31
N LEU A 53 16.75 -13.97 5.87
CA LEU A 53 17.29 -13.83 4.51
C LEU A 53 18.80 -14.06 4.47
N ILE A 54 19.40 -14.57 5.56
CA ILE A 54 20.86 -14.67 5.63
C ILE A 54 21.41 -15.70 4.65
N GLU A 55 20.67 -16.79 4.41
CA GLU A 55 21.01 -17.78 3.39
C GLU A 55 21.00 -17.16 1.98
N MET A 56 19.99 -16.32 1.70
CA MET A 56 19.90 -15.61 0.41
C MET A 56 21.01 -14.57 0.26
N TYR A 57 21.37 -13.87 1.34
CA TYR A 57 22.49 -12.93 1.35
C TYR A 57 23.82 -13.62 1.06
N ASN A 58 24.07 -14.76 1.70
CA ASN A 58 25.31 -15.52 1.55
C ASN A 58 25.43 -16.13 0.16
N ALA A 59 24.33 -16.59 -0.43
CA ALA A 59 24.35 -17.20 -1.75
C ALA A 59 24.34 -16.18 -2.90
N SER A 60 23.53 -15.13 -2.81
CA SER A 60 23.44 -14.09 -3.84
C SER A 60 23.01 -12.75 -3.24
N ARG A 61 24.00 -11.87 -3.04
CA ARG A 61 23.76 -10.49 -2.59
C ARG A 61 22.80 -9.74 -3.50
N LEU A 62 22.86 -9.97 -4.82
CA LEU A 62 21.97 -9.32 -5.78
C LEU A 62 20.51 -9.74 -5.57
N SER A 63 20.27 -11.04 -5.33
CA SER A 63 18.94 -11.57 -5.01
C SER A 63 18.43 -11.01 -3.69
N PHE A 64 19.31 -10.92 -2.67
CA PHE A 64 19.00 -10.28 -1.39
C PHE A 64 18.49 -8.84 -1.57
N TYR A 65 19.28 -7.98 -2.20
CA TYR A 65 18.89 -6.58 -2.39
C TYR A 65 17.66 -6.42 -3.27
N GLY A 66 17.48 -7.27 -4.28
CA GLY A 66 16.29 -7.29 -5.13
C GLY A 66 15.01 -7.58 -4.34
N VAL A 67 14.96 -8.71 -3.62
CA VAL A 67 13.80 -9.11 -2.82
C VAL A 67 13.52 -8.10 -1.72
N TYR A 68 14.56 -7.66 -1.00
CA TYR A 68 14.40 -6.70 0.09
C TYR A 68 13.85 -5.37 -0.43
N SER A 69 14.34 -4.88 -1.57
CA SER A 69 13.83 -3.66 -2.21
C SER A 69 12.34 -3.78 -2.56
N PHE A 70 11.90 -4.92 -3.10
CA PHE A 70 10.46 -5.16 -3.33
C PHE A 70 9.64 -5.08 -2.05
N ILE A 71 10.08 -5.74 -0.97
CA ILE A 71 9.40 -5.71 0.33
C ILE A 71 9.28 -4.26 0.82
N LEU A 72 10.38 -3.53 0.81
CA LEU A 72 10.44 -2.14 1.28
C LEU A 72 9.53 -1.21 0.48
N ILE A 73 9.57 -1.29 -0.87
CA ILE A 73 8.72 -0.47 -1.74
C ILE A 73 7.24 -0.81 -1.50
N ILE A 74 6.88 -2.09 -1.40
CA ILE A 74 5.49 -2.52 -1.16
C ILE A 74 4.98 -2.01 0.19
N SER A 75 5.76 -2.14 1.27
CA SER A 75 5.36 -1.65 2.60
C SER A 75 5.21 -0.13 2.64
N ILE A 76 6.11 0.63 1.99
CA ILE A 76 5.98 2.09 1.86
C ILE A 76 4.73 2.48 1.07
N LEU A 77 4.45 1.80 -0.04
CA LEU A 77 3.24 2.08 -0.83
C LEU A 77 1.96 1.81 -0.05
N LYS A 78 1.91 0.75 0.77
CA LYS A 78 0.78 0.47 1.68
C LYS A 78 0.58 1.62 2.67
N ALA A 79 1.66 2.13 3.28
CA ALA A 79 1.57 3.29 4.18
C ALA A 79 1.06 4.55 3.44
N CYS A 80 1.56 4.83 2.24
CA CYS A 80 1.10 5.95 1.40
C CYS A 80 -0.38 5.83 0.99
N LEU A 81 -0.86 4.61 0.73
CA LEU A 81 -2.28 4.33 0.45
C LEU A 81 -3.15 4.69 1.67
N PHE A 82 -2.78 4.24 2.87
CA PHE A 82 -3.56 4.53 4.08
C PHE A 82 -3.47 5.99 4.51
N TYR A 83 -2.33 6.66 4.32
CA TYR A 83 -2.25 8.11 4.45
C TYR A 83 -3.22 8.82 3.50
N SER A 84 -3.35 8.31 2.26
CA SER A 84 -4.28 8.85 1.28
C SER A 84 -5.75 8.68 1.70
N VAL A 85 -6.09 7.56 2.36
CA VAL A 85 -7.41 7.33 2.96
C VAL A 85 -7.68 8.32 4.10
N ILE A 86 -6.75 8.46 5.03
CA ILE A 86 -6.87 9.40 6.17
C ILE A 86 -7.05 10.83 5.67
N ARG A 87 -6.25 11.24 4.69
CA ARG A 87 -6.32 12.58 4.10
C ARG A 87 -7.65 12.82 3.40
N LEU A 88 -8.20 11.81 2.72
CA LEU A 88 -9.54 11.87 2.14
C LEU A 88 -10.58 12.09 3.24
N MET A 89 -10.62 11.21 4.24
CA MET A 89 -11.62 11.27 5.30
C MET A 89 -11.54 12.54 6.14
N HIS A 90 -10.35 13.06 6.39
CA HIS A 90 -10.15 14.31 7.14
C HIS A 90 -10.68 15.55 6.40
N LYS A 91 -10.55 15.59 5.07
CA LYS A 91 -10.88 16.78 4.25
C LYS A 91 -12.18 16.68 3.48
N MET A 92 -12.79 15.49 3.42
CA MET A 92 -14.02 15.26 2.69
C MET A 92 -15.21 15.89 3.42
N ASP A 93 -15.86 16.84 2.75
CA ASP A 93 -17.17 17.32 3.14
C ASP A 93 -18.24 16.41 2.55
N LEU A 94 -18.91 15.64 3.41
CA LEU A 94 -19.97 14.72 2.99
C LEU A 94 -21.23 15.43 2.47
N SER A 95 -21.39 16.74 2.71
CA SER A 95 -22.46 17.54 2.11
C SER A 95 -22.17 17.89 0.64
N LYS A 96 -20.89 17.93 0.26
CA LYS A 96 -20.40 18.17 -1.12
C LYS A 96 -19.36 17.10 -1.53
N PRO A 97 -19.79 15.83 -1.69
CA PRO A 97 -18.88 14.71 -1.91
C PRO A 97 -18.19 14.74 -3.28
N PHE A 98 -18.81 15.35 -4.29
CA PHE A 98 -18.26 15.48 -5.63
C PHE A 98 -17.48 16.79 -5.74
N ASN A 99 -16.25 16.79 -5.25
CA ASN A 99 -15.33 17.89 -5.47
C ASN A 99 -14.00 17.39 -6.06
N THR A 100 -13.26 18.31 -6.69
CA THR A 100 -11.98 18.01 -7.37
C THR A 100 -10.95 17.37 -6.43
N PHE A 101 -10.95 17.73 -5.15
CA PHE A 101 -10.06 17.14 -4.16
C PHE A 101 -10.38 15.65 -3.92
N VAL A 102 -11.66 15.32 -3.68
CA VAL A 102 -12.12 13.94 -3.46
C VAL A 102 -11.84 13.08 -4.70
N ALA A 103 -12.21 13.55 -5.88
CA ALA A 103 -11.95 12.82 -7.13
C ALA A 103 -10.46 12.52 -7.34
N ARG A 104 -9.58 13.54 -7.17
CA ARG A 104 -8.13 13.37 -7.27
C ARG A 104 -7.57 12.40 -6.24
N GLN A 105 -8.10 12.45 -5.02
CA GLN A 105 -7.63 11.61 -3.92
C GLN A 105 -8.04 10.14 -4.12
N ILE A 106 -9.27 9.86 -4.60
CA ILE A 106 -9.70 8.50 -4.97
C ILE A 106 -8.89 7.99 -6.18
N SER A 107 -8.60 8.84 -7.18
CA SER A 107 -7.68 8.46 -8.27
C SER A 107 -6.30 8.05 -7.76
N ALA A 108 -5.70 8.83 -6.86
CA ALA A 108 -4.41 8.49 -6.26
C ALA A 108 -4.46 7.16 -5.50
N MET A 109 -5.52 6.91 -4.74
CA MET A 109 -5.74 5.63 -4.06
C MET A 109 -5.82 4.46 -5.05
N SER A 110 -6.50 4.64 -6.18
CA SER A 110 -6.58 3.60 -7.23
C SER A 110 -5.20 3.25 -7.78
N TYR A 111 -4.37 4.25 -8.08
CA TYR A 111 -3.01 4.05 -8.58
C TYR A 111 -2.11 3.38 -7.56
N PHE A 112 -2.12 3.83 -6.29
CA PHE A 112 -1.36 3.16 -5.23
C PHE A 112 -1.77 1.69 -5.09
N THR A 113 -3.07 1.41 -5.07
CA THR A 113 -3.60 0.06 -4.91
C THR A 113 -3.20 -0.86 -6.07
N LEU A 114 -3.30 -0.37 -7.31
CA LEU A 114 -2.85 -1.09 -8.51
C LEU A 114 -1.34 -1.32 -8.49
N SER A 115 -0.55 -0.29 -8.17
CA SER A 115 0.91 -0.41 -8.08
C SER A 115 1.34 -1.43 -7.03
N ILE A 116 0.70 -1.47 -5.86
CA ILE A 116 0.94 -2.50 -4.83
C ILE A 116 0.65 -3.89 -5.41
N GLY A 117 -0.49 -4.07 -6.07
CA GLY A 117 -0.89 -5.36 -6.63
C GLY A 117 0.08 -5.88 -7.71
N VAL A 118 0.45 -5.00 -8.66
CA VAL A 118 1.39 -5.31 -9.75
C VAL A 118 2.79 -5.58 -9.21
N LEU A 119 3.32 -4.72 -8.34
CA LEU A 119 4.65 -4.94 -7.74
C LEU A 119 4.70 -6.21 -6.90
N SER A 120 3.63 -6.49 -6.15
CA SER A 120 3.51 -7.76 -5.40
C SER A 120 3.50 -8.97 -6.32
N HIS A 121 2.85 -8.87 -7.49
CA HIS A 121 2.87 -9.95 -8.48
C HIS A 121 4.28 -10.19 -9.02
N ILE A 122 4.96 -9.11 -9.41
CA ILE A 122 6.33 -9.16 -9.93
C ILE A 122 7.28 -9.73 -8.87
N ALA A 123 7.19 -9.25 -7.63
CA ALA A 123 8.00 -9.73 -6.51
C ALA A 123 7.81 -11.23 -6.28
N ARG A 124 6.56 -11.71 -6.30
CA ARG A 124 6.24 -13.14 -6.16
C ARG A 124 6.87 -13.97 -7.28
N GLN A 125 6.77 -13.52 -8.54
CA GLN A 125 7.38 -14.23 -9.67
C GLN A 125 8.91 -14.22 -9.60
N PHE A 126 9.48 -13.08 -9.21
CA PHE A 126 10.92 -12.94 -9.01
C PHE A 126 11.43 -13.94 -7.96
N VAL A 127 10.76 -14.03 -6.81
CA VAL A 127 11.10 -14.98 -5.75
C VAL A 127 10.88 -16.42 -6.19
N LYS A 128 9.77 -16.73 -6.87
CA LYS A 128 9.52 -18.09 -7.38
C LYS A 128 10.62 -18.56 -8.35
N ASN A 129 11.12 -17.67 -9.20
CA ASN A 129 12.24 -17.97 -10.09
C ASN A 129 13.54 -18.24 -9.33
N LEU A 130 13.76 -17.54 -8.21
CA LEU A 130 14.88 -17.80 -7.30
C LEU A 130 14.71 -19.10 -6.50
N MET A 131 13.48 -19.47 -6.12
CA MET A 131 13.19 -20.73 -5.39
C MET A 131 13.56 -21.96 -6.21
N HIS A 132 13.46 -21.91 -7.54
CA HIS A 132 13.93 -23.00 -8.41
C HIS A 132 15.43 -23.30 -8.28
N HIS A 133 16.20 -22.41 -7.65
CA HIS A 133 17.64 -22.56 -7.38
C HIS A 133 17.94 -22.98 -5.92
N GLY A 134 16.94 -23.40 -5.14
CA GLY A 134 17.14 -24.01 -3.81
C GLY A 134 16.94 -23.09 -2.60
N PHE A 135 16.40 -21.88 -2.78
CA PHE A 135 16.09 -20.95 -1.69
C PHE A 135 14.64 -21.10 -1.26
N VAL A 136 14.37 -21.51 -0.01
CA VAL A 136 12.99 -21.65 0.51
C VAL A 136 12.79 -20.76 1.73
N PRO A 137 12.54 -19.45 1.58
CA PRO A 137 12.05 -18.65 2.68
C PRO A 137 10.52 -18.63 2.61
N ASP A 138 9.87 -19.59 3.28
CA ASP A 138 8.40 -19.67 3.37
C ASP A 138 7.76 -18.40 3.95
N ASN A 139 8.53 -17.63 4.73
CA ASN A 139 8.09 -16.39 5.38
C ASN A 139 7.92 -15.20 4.42
N LEU A 140 8.40 -15.27 3.19
CA LEU A 140 8.34 -14.14 2.26
C LEU A 140 6.96 -13.95 1.63
N ASN A 141 6.16 -15.00 1.55
CA ASN A 141 4.81 -14.92 0.96
C ASN A 141 3.90 -13.93 1.68
N GLN A 142 4.13 -13.63 2.96
CA GLN A 142 3.32 -12.68 3.72
C GLN A 142 3.31 -11.25 3.13
N PHE A 143 4.33 -10.84 2.38
CA PHE A 143 4.41 -9.48 1.85
C PHE A 143 3.59 -9.28 0.56
N TRP A 144 3.35 -10.35 -0.20
CA TRP A 144 2.75 -10.30 -1.55
C TRP A 144 1.65 -11.34 -1.81
N ALA A 145 1.20 -12.10 -0.80
CA ALA A 145 0.11 -13.07 -0.92
C ALA A 145 -1.15 -12.45 -1.54
N ASP A 146 -1.46 -11.21 -1.15
CA ASP A 146 -2.68 -10.50 -1.54
C ASP A 146 -2.58 -9.77 -2.89
N SER A 147 -1.54 -10.01 -3.69
CA SER A 147 -1.31 -9.34 -4.97
C SER A 147 -2.56 -9.26 -5.86
N GLN A 148 -3.28 -10.37 -6.02
CA GLN A 148 -4.48 -10.43 -6.86
C GLN A 148 -5.63 -9.59 -6.29
N ALA A 149 -5.80 -9.61 -4.96
CA ALA A 149 -6.81 -8.82 -4.28
C ALA A 149 -6.53 -7.31 -4.44
N PHE A 150 -5.27 -6.89 -4.35
CA PHE A 150 -4.88 -5.50 -4.60
C PHE A 150 -5.12 -5.08 -6.07
N ILE A 151 -4.84 -5.93 -7.06
CA ILE A 151 -5.12 -5.60 -8.47
C ILE A 151 -6.62 -5.39 -8.67
N LEU A 152 -7.45 -6.31 -8.18
CA LEU A 152 -8.90 -6.23 -8.32
C LEU A 152 -9.48 -5.02 -7.56
N MET A 153 -9.04 -4.79 -6.32
CA MET A 153 -9.44 -3.63 -5.52
C MET A 153 -9.03 -2.32 -6.21
N GLY A 154 -7.82 -2.25 -6.77
CA GLY A 154 -7.33 -1.10 -7.50
C GLY A 154 -8.17 -0.79 -8.74
N ALA A 155 -8.59 -1.81 -9.49
CA ALA A 155 -9.49 -1.66 -10.63
C ALA A 155 -10.87 -1.14 -10.21
N VAL A 156 -11.43 -1.65 -9.11
CA VAL A 156 -12.70 -1.16 -8.56
C VAL A 156 -12.60 0.30 -8.11
N ILE A 157 -11.54 0.66 -7.36
CA ILE A 157 -11.32 2.04 -6.93
C ILE A 157 -11.11 2.97 -8.13
N TYR A 158 -10.47 2.51 -9.21
CA TYR A 158 -10.30 3.29 -10.44
C TYR A 158 -11.64 3.59 -11.13
N ILE A 159 -12.55 2.62 -11.18
CA ILE A 159 -13.91 2.82 -11.69
C ILE A 159 -14.64 3.86 -10.83
N ILE A 160 -14.57 3.74 -9.50
CA ILE A 160 -15.14 4.73 -8.58
C ILE A 160 -14.54 6.12 -8.81
N ALA A 161 -13.21 6.22 -8.96
CA ALA A 161 -12.54 7.49 -9.24
C ALA A 161 -13.05 8.14 -10.54
N THR A 162 -13.27 7.33 -11.57
CA THR A 162 -13.81 7.78 -12.86
C THR A 162 -15.23 8.31 -12.71
N ILE A 163 -16.08 7.63 -11.95
CA ILE A 163 -17.45 8.08 -11.65
C ILE A 163 -17.41 9.42 -10.88
N PHE A 164 -16.56 9.53 -9.85
CA PHE A 164 -16.42 10.77 -9.08
C PHE A 164 -15.93 11.93 -9.94
N LYS A 165 -14.95 11.69 -10.82
CA LYS A 165 -14.48 12.70 -11.76
C LYS A 165 -15.61 13.18 -12.66
N LYS A 166 -16.42 12.27 -13.19
CA LYS A 166 -17.56 12.64 -14.04
C LYS A 166 -18.65 13.38 -13.26
N GLY A 167 -18.89 13.00 -12.01
CA GLY A 167 -19.81 13.70 -11.11
C GLY A 167 -19.39 15.15 -10.83
N VAL A 168 -18.09 15.40 -10.67
CA VAL A 168 -17.55 16.76 -10.51
C VAL A 168 -17.79 17.60 -11.76
N GLU A 169 -17.52 17.04 -12.95
CA GLU A 169 -17.78 17.74 -14.23
C GLU A 169 -19.26 18.15 -14.36
N LEU A 170 -20.17 17.23 -14.10
CA LEU A 170 -21.62 17.49 -14.19
C LEU A 170 -22.10 18.54 -13.17
N GLN A 171 -21.57 18.53 -11.93
CA GLN A 171 -21.90 19.57 -10.95
C GLN A 171 -21.40 20.95 -11.39
N SER A 172 -20.19 21.02 -11.94
CA SER A 172 -19.63 22.29 -12.42
C SER A 172 -20.41 22.88 -13.60
N GLU A 173 -20.88 22.03 -14.52
CA GLU A 173 -21.73 22.47 -15.63
C GLU A 173 -23.07 23.02 -15.15
N ASN A 174 -23.70 22.36 -14.17
CA ASN A 174 -24.99 22.77 -13.63
C ASN A 174 -24.91 24.05 -12.77
N GLU A 175 -23.79 24.33 -12.11
CA GLU A 175 -23.56 25.60 -11.41
C GLU A 175 -23.35 26.78 -12.37
N LEU A 176 -22.91 26.52 -13.61
CA LEU A 176 -22.67 27.57 -14.63
C LEU A 176 -23.93 27.95 -15.43
N THR A 177 -24.99 27.13 -15.38
CA THR A 177 -26.25 27.32 -16.14
C THR A 177 -27.41 27.86 -15.30
N ILE A 178 -27.24 28.03 -13.98
CA ILE A 178 -28.20 28.67 -13.07
C ILE A 178 -27.80 30.13 -12.84
#